data_AF-A0A4Y3JMD3-F1
#
_entry.id   AF-A0A4Y3JMD3-F1
#
_cell.length_a   1.000
_cell.length_b   1.000
_cell.length_c   1.000
_cell.angle_alpha   90.00
_cell.angle_beta   90.00
_cell.angle_gamma   90.00
#
_symmetry.space_group_name_H-M   'P 1'
#
loop_
_entity.id
_entity.type
_entity.pdbx_description
1 polymer ?
#
loop_
_entity_poly.entity_id
_entity_poly.type
_entity_poly.pdbx_seq_one_letter_code
_entity_poly.pdbx_strand_id
1 'polypeptide(L)' 'MSKKLIKVGIGLGLLALGAAYLGKKTGLFEDDSHLYDEFESI' A
#
# COMPACT_ATOMS: atom_id res chain seq x y z
N MET A 1 0.13 -1.62 -30.16
CA MET A 1 0.87 -1.39 -28.90
C MET A 1 2.11 -2.27 -28.86
N SER A 2 3.26 -1.72 -28.46
CA SER A 2 4.48 -2.52 -28.30
C SER A 2 4.28 -3.58 -27.22
N LYS A 3 4.58 -4.84 -27.52
CA LYS A 3 4.51 -5.98 -26.58
C LYS A 3 5.32 -5.73 -25.29
N LYS A 4 6.30 -4.83 -25.35
CA LYS A 4 7.13 -4.41 -24.21
C LYS A 4 6.33 -3.62 -23.17
N LEU A 5 5.45 -2.73 -23.61
CA LEU A 5 4.61 -1.91 -22.72
C LEU A 5 3.57 -2.74 -21.97
N ILE A 6 3.01 -3.77 -22.64
CA ILE A 6 2.04 -4.68 -22.01
C ILE A 6 2.70 -5.49 -20.89
N LYS A 7 3.91 -6.02 -21.12
CA LYS A 7 4.67 -6.75 -20.09
C LYS A 7 5.03 -5.87 -18.89
N VAL A 8 5.44 -4.63 -19.14
CA VAL A 8 5.75 -3.67 -18.07
C VAL A 8 4.50 -3.33 -17.27
N GLY A 9 3.36 -3.08 -17.93
CA GLY A 9 2.09 -2.81 -17.24
C GLY A 9 1.61 -3.96 -16.36
N ILE A 10 1.71 -5.20 -16.86
CA ILE A 10 1.34 -6.39 -16.08
C ILE A 10 2.30 -6.56 -14.88
N GLY A 11 3.61 -6.36 -15.07
CA GLY A 11 4.58 -6.44 -13.99
C GLY A 11 4.36 -5.39 -12.90
N LEU A 12 4.12 -4.14 -13.29
CA LEU A 12 3.77 -3.06 -12.36
C LEU A 12 2.45 -3.31 -11.63
N GLY A 13 1.44 -3.84 -12.32
CA GLY A 13 0.16 -4.19 -11.72
C GLY A 13 0.28 -5.27 -10.64
N LEU A 14 1.05 -6.33 -10.91
CA LEU A 14 1.30 -7.39 -9.93
C LEU A 14 2.10 -6.88 -8.72
N LEU A 15 3.09 -6.02 -8.95
CA LEU A 15 3.86 -5.37 -7.88
C LEU A 15 2.98 -4.49 -6.99
N ALA A 16 2.12 -3.66 -7.60
CA ALA A 16 1.20 -2.80 -6.87
C ALA A 16 0.18 -3.60 -6.05
N LEU A 17 -0.38 -4.67 -6.61
CA LEU A 17 -1.30 -5.57 -5.89
C LEU A 17 -0.60 -6.28 -4.72
N GLY A 18 0.63 -6.77 -4.94
CA GLY A 18 1.44 -7.38 -3.89
C GLY A 18 1.77 -6.41 -2.76
N ALA A 19 2.20 -5.20 -3.11
CA ALA A 19 2.50 -4.14 -2.14
C ALA A 19 1.25 -3.70 -1.36
N ALA A 20 0.10 -3.58 -2.03
CA ALA A 20 -1.17 -3.24 -1.37
C ALA A 20 -1.61 -4.33 -0.39
N TYR A 21 -1.51 -5.61 -0.77
CA TYR A 21 -1.87 -6.73 0.09
C TYR A 21 -0.95 -6.82 1.32
N LEU A 22 0.37 -6.71 1.11
CA LEU A 22 1.34 -6.71 2.21
C LEU A 22 1.19 -5.48 3.09
N GLY A 23 0.99 -4.29 2.52
CA GLY A 23 0.79 -3.06 3.26
C GLY A 23 -0.45 -3.11 4.15
N LYS A 24 -1.57 -3.67 3.64
CA LYS A 24 -2.77 -3.92 4.45
C LYS A 24 -2.51 -4.90 5.60
N LYS A 25 -1.74 -5.97 5.36
CA LYS A 25 -1.47 -6.98 6.39
C LYS A 25 -0.48 -6.50 7.46
N THR A 26 0.43 -5.61 7.09
CA THR A 26 1.52 -5.14 7.96
C THR A 26 1.16 -3.89 8.75
N GLY A 27 -0.05 -3.35 8.59
CA GLY A 27 -0.44 -2.08 9.21
C GLY A 27 0.23 -0.87 8.58
N LEU A 28 0.89 -1.03 7.42
CA LEU A 28 1.64 0.04 6.74
C LEU A 28 0.75 1.20 6.26
N PHE A 29 -0.56 0.96 6.16
CA PHE A 29 -1.58 1.97 5.84
C PHE A 29 -2.56 2.19 6.99
N GLU A 30 -2.30 1.60 8.16
CA GLU A 30 -3.11 1.88 9.34
C GLU A 30 -2.77 3.28 9.87
N ASP A 31 -3.81 3.95 10.36
CA ASP A 31 -3.69 5.28 10.91
C ASP A 31 -3.39 5.16 12.41
N ASP A 32 -2.12 5.36 12.75
CA ASP A 32 -1.62 5.30 14.13
C ASP A 32 -2.10 6.48 14.99
N SER A 33 -2.88 7.42 14.43
CA SER A 33 -3.42 8.58 15.15
C SER A 33 -4.19 8.18 16.42
N HIS A 34 -4.87 7.02 16.41
CA HIS A 34 -5.58 6.51 17.58
C HIS A 34 -4.66 6.30 18.80
N LEU A 35 -3.36 6.07 18.61
CA LEU A 35 -2.39 5.85 19.69
C LEU A 35 -2.04 7.15 20.44
N TYR A 36 -2.39 8.30 19.86
CA TYR A 36 -2.08 9.62 20.40
C TYR A 36 -3.34 10.38 20.84
N ASP A 37 -4.54 9.88 20.51
CA ASP A 37 -5.82 10.39 21.03
C ASP A 37 -5.84 10.46 22.57
N GLU A 38 -5.15 9.53 23.24
CA GLU A 38 -5.03 9.52 24.71
C GLU A 38 -4.17 10.68 25.25
N PHE A 39 -3.22 11.21 24.46
CA PHE A 39 -2.30 12.28 24.87
C PHE A 39 -2.72 13.67 24.41
N GLU A 40 -3.55 13.78 23.37
CA GLU A 40 -4.05 15.05 22.84
C GLU A 40 -5.27 15.59 23.62
N SER A 41 -5.81 14.81 24.57
CA SER A 41 -6.98 15.19 25.41
C SER A 41 -6.67 16.01 26.68
N ILE A 42 -5.41 16.43 26.88
CA ILE A 42 -4.96 17.26 28.03
C ILE A 42 -5.02 18.77 27.74
#